data_AF-A0A2D8PAG4-F1
#
_entry.id   AF-A0A2D8PAG4-F1
#
_cell.length_a   1.000
_cell.length_b   1.000
_cell.length_c   1.000
_cell.angle_alpha   90.00
_cell.angle_beta   90.00
_cell.angle_gamma   90.00
#
_symmetry.space_group_name_H-M   'P 1'
#
loop_
_entity.id
_entity.type
_entity.pdbx_description
1 polymer ?
#
loop_
_entity_poly.entity_id
_entity_poly.type
_entity_poly.pdbx_seq_one_letter_code
_entity_poly.pdbx_strand_id
1 'polypeptide(L)' 'MSKVTNLNQARKARDRAEKRRVADKNAVKFGRTKAQKRREEAEATKARREIEAHRKDD' A
#
# COMPACT_ATOMS: atom_id res chain seq x y z
N MET A 1 -23.94 -34.94 -4.17
CA MET A 1 -22.64 -34.78 -4.86
C MET A 1 -21.72 -33.94 -3.98
N SER A 2 -20.91 -34.58 -3.14
CA SER A 2 -19.97 -33.87 -2.27
C SER A 2 -18.82 -33.32 -3.12
N LYS A 3 -18.66 -31.99 -3.16
CA LYS A 3 -17.49 -31.34 -3.74
C LYS A 3 -16.30 -31.72 -2.86
N VAL A 4 -15.49 -32.69 -3.28
CA VAL A 4 -14.22 -33.00 -2.63
C VAL A 4 -13.31 -31.79 -2.84
N THR A 5 -13.25 -30.91 -1.83
CA THR A 5 -12.41 -29.72 -1.89
C THR A 5 -10.96 -30.14 -1.69
N ASN A 6 -10.14 -29.94 -2.71
CA ASN A 6 -8.72 -30.24 -2.63
C ASN A 6 -8.03 -29.23 -1.68
N LEU A 7 -7.77 -29.67 -0.45
CA LEU A 7 -7.15 -28.84 0.59
C LEU A 7 -5.73 -28.38 0.22
N ASN A 8 -5.02 -29.12 -0.63
CA ASN A 8 -3.70 -28.72 -1.11
C ASN A 8 -3.78 -27.52 -2.07
N GLN A 9 -4.81 -27.49 -2.93
CA GLN A 9 -5.05 -26.33 -3.80
C GLN A 9 -5.44 -25.09 -2.99
N ALA A 10 -6.29 -25.27 -1.98
CA ALA A 10 -6.68 -24.18 -1.07
C ALA A 10 -5.48 -23.60 -0.30
N ARG A 11 -4.60 -24.47 0.23
CA ARG A 11 -3.36 -24.05 0.89
C ARG A 11 -2.44 -23.27 -0.06
N LYS A 12 -2.20 -23.81 -1.26
CA LYS A 12 -1.39 -23.12 -2.29
C LYS A 12 -2.01 -21.79 -2.74
N ALA A 13 -3.32 -21.66 -2.77
CA ALA A 13 -3.98 -20.41 -3.09
C ALA A 13 -3.75 -19.36 -1.99
N ARG A 14 -3.92 -19.75 -0.71
CA ARG A 14 -3.63 -18.89 0.44
C ARG A 14 -2.18 -18.42 0.45
N ASP A 15 -1.23 -19.34 0.30
CA ASP A 15 0.20 -19.02 0.37
C ASP A 15 0.62 -18.10 -0.79
N ARG A 16 0.03 -18.25 -1.99
CA ARG A 16 0.22 -17.32 -3.11
C ARG A 16 -0.37 -15.94 -2.84
N ALA A 17 -1.56 -15.87 -2.24
CA ALA A 17 -2.20 -14.61 -1.90
C ALA A 17 -1.38 -13.85 -0.85
N GLU A 18 -0.85 -14.54 0.16
CA GLU A 18 0.00 -13.94 1.18
C GLU A 18 1.30 -13.39 0.58
N LYS A 19 1.97 -14.16 -0.29
CA LYS A 19 3.17 -13.70 -1.02
C LYS A 19 2.90 -12.43 -1.84
N ARG A 20 1.75 -12.35 -2.52
CA ARG A 20 1.34 -11.14 -3.27
C ARG A 20 1.16 -9.94 -2.34
N ARG A 21 0.43 -10.10 -1.23
CA ARG A 21 0.24 -9.02 -0.25
C ARG A 21 1.56 -8.49 0.32
N VAL A 22 2.53 -9.37 0.55
CA VAL A 22 3.87 -8.99 1.00
C VAL A 22 4.62 -8.25 -0.10
N ALA A 23 4.56 -8.74 -1.35
CA ALA A 23 5.18 -8.08 -2.50
C ALA A 23 4.60 -6.67 -2.72
N ASP A 24 3.28 -6.49 -2.64
CA ASP A 24 2.62 -5.19 -2.79
C ASP A 24 3.05 -4.22 -1.68
N LYS A 25 3.09 -4.69 -0.42
CA LYS A 25 3.62 -3.91 0.71
C LYS A 25 5.06 -3.49 0.47
N ASN A 26 5.89 -4.37 -0.06
CA ASN A 26 7.29 -4.08 -0.35
C ASN A 26 7.45 -3.17 -1.57
N ALA A 27 6.60 -3.29 -2.60
CA ALA A 27 6.58 -2.38 -3.74
C ALA A 27 6.23 -0.95 -3.29
N VAL A 28 5.28 -0.79 -2.37
CA VAL A 28 4.96 0.53 -1.79
C VAL A 28 6.11 1.05 -0.93
N LYS A 29 6.73 0.21 -0.09
CA LYS A 29 7.79 0.63 0.84
C LYS A 29 9.14 0.91 0.15
N PHE A 30 9.50 0.08 -0.83
CA PHE A 30 10.82 0.03 -1.45
C PHE A 30 10.81 0.37 -2.94
N GLY A 31 9.66 0.36 -3.61
CA GLY A 31 9.54 0.69 -5.04
C GLY A 31 9.52 2.19 -5.35
N ARG A 32 9.42 3.05 -4.33
CA ARG A 32 9.54 4.50 -4.53
C ARG A 32 11.00 4.89 -4.63
N THR A 33 11.39 5.47 -5.76
CA THR A 33 12.72 6.04 -5.96
C THR A 33 12.91 7.28 -5.08
N LYS A 34 14.16 7.69 -4.80
CA LYS A 34 14.45 8.91 -4.02
C LYS A 34 13.76 10.15 -4.61
N ALA A 35 13.66 10.25 -5.93
CA ALA A 35 12.99 11.34 -6.62
C ALA A 35 11.47 11.35 -6.36
N GLN A 36 10.83 10.18 -6.39
CA GLN A 36 9.40 10.04 -6.11
C GLN A 36 9.07 10.37 -4.65
N LYS A 37 9.89 9.91 -3.70
CA LYS A 37 9.73 10.26 -2.28
C LYS A 37 9.82 11.77 -2.04
N ARG A 38 10.82 12.44 -2.63
CA ARG A 38 10.97 13.90 -2.54
C ARG A 38 9.78 14.65 -3.12
N ARG A 39 9.23 14.17 -4.25
CA ARG A 39 8.05 14.77 -4.87
C ARG A 39 6.82 14.63 -3.96
N GLU A 40 6.56 13.45 -3.42
CA GLU A 40 5.46 13.23 -2.47
C GLU A 40 5.63 14.08 -1.19
N GLU A 41 6.84 14.21 -0.66
CA GLU A 41 7.13 15.07 0.50
C GLU A 41 6.87 16.55 0.19
N ALA A 42 7.27 17.02 -0.99
CA ALA A 42 7.00 18.39 -1.45
C ALA A 42 5.49 18.63 -1.63
N GLU A 43 4.76 17.66 -2.19
CA GLU A 43 3.31 17.74 -2.34
C GLU A 43 2.60 17.71 -0.98
N ALA A 44 3.04 16.84 -0.07
CA ALA A 44 2.48 16.75 1.29
C ALA A 44 2.75 18.02 2.12
N THR A 45 3.93 18.63 2.00
CA THR A 45 4.24 19.88 2.69
C THR A 45 3.44 21.05 2.13
N LYS A 46 3.25 21.12 0.80
CA LYS A 46 2.38 22.12 0.18
C LYS A 46 0.94 21.97 0.67
N ALA A 47 0.39 20.76 0.65
CA ALA A 47 -0.96 20.50 1.14
C ALA A 47 -1.13 20.86 2.63
N ARG A 48 -0.13 20.56 3.48
CA ARG A 48 -0.15 20.97 4.89
C ARG A 48 -0.18 22.49 5.04
N ARG A 49 0.65 23.21 4.29
CA ARG A 49 0.67 24.68 4.31
C ARG A 49 -0.65 25.28 3.83
N GLU A 50 -1.26 24.71 2.81
CA GLU A 50 -2.59 25.14 2.35
C GLU A 50 -3.64 24.93 3.43
N ILE A 51 -3.66 23.75 4.07
CA ILE A 51 -4.59 23.46 5.16
C ILE A 51 -4.35 24.41 6.35
N GLU A 52 -3.10 24.66 6.71
CA GLU A 52 -2.71 25.58 7.78
C GLU A 52 -3.11 27.03 7.45
N ALA A 53 -2.88 27.50 6.22
CA ALA A 53 -3.31 28.82 5.78
C ALA A 53 -4.83 28.98 5.76
N HIS A 54 -5.56 27.88 5.56
CA HIS A 54 -7.03 27.84 5.64
C HIS A 54 -7.55 27.55 7.05
N ARG A 55 -6.67 27.24 8.01
CA ARG A 55 -7.04 27.06 9.41
C ARG A 55 -7.26 28.44 10.01
N LYS A 56 -8.52 28.79 10.25
CA LYS A 56 -8.85 29.87 11.16
C LYS A 56 -8.62 29.34 12.57
N ASP A 57 -7.64 29.90 13.27
CA ASP A 57 -7.51 29.73 14.70
C ASP A 57 -8.65 30.55 15.34
N ASP A 58 -9.70 29.86 15.81
CA ASP A 58 -10.66 30.39 16.77
C ASP A 58 -10.06 30.37 18.19
#